data_AF-A0A9W7ZHE3-F1
#
_entry.id   AF-A0A9W7ZHE3-F1
#
_cell.length_a   1.000
_cell.length_b   1.000
_cell.length_c   1.000
_cell.angle_alpha   90.00
_cell.angle_beta   90.00
_cell.angle_gamma   90.00
#
_symmetry.space_group_name_H-M   'P 1'
#
loop_
_entity.id
_entity.type
_entity.pdbx_description
1 polymer ?
#
loop_
_entity_poly.entity_id
_entity_poly.type
_entity_poly.pdbx_seq_one_letter_code
_entity_poly.pdbx_strand_id
1 'polypeptide(L)'
;MGGPGLEVAKFTFYVFMPIGFMVYFGGPGFYERYVAEHVFRFSPPPKGNLPTEDSDIRKELAKFREAREQRRLLRERVLQGTDATKTDSQ
;
A
#
# COMPACT_ATOMS: atom_id res chain seq x y z
N MET A 1 -13.16 -0.82 -54.58
CA MET A 1 -12.13 -0.41 -53.60
C MET A 1 -12.42 1.02 -53.22
N GLY A 2 -12.73 1.28 -51.93
CA GLY A 2 -13.12 2.63 -51.48
C GLY A 2 -11.98 3.60 -51.73
N GLY A 3 -12.25 4.66 -52.50
CA GLY A 3 -11.24 5.60 -52.98
C GLY A 3 -10.52 6.39 -51.87
N PRO A 4 -9.77 7.43 -52.23
CA PRO A 4 -8.84 8.15 -51.33
C PRO A 4 -9.44 8.58 -49.97
N GLY A 5 -10.75 8.87 -49.91
CA GLY A 5 -11.42 9.22 -48.66
C GLY A 5 -11.41 8.11 -47.59
N LEU A 6 -11.45 6.84 -47.99
CA LEU A 6 -11.39 5.71 -47.05
C LEU A 6 -9.99 5.55 -46.44
N GLU A 7 -8.95 5.91 -47.20
CA GLU A 7 -7.57 5.87 -46.73
C GLU A 7 -7.30 6.97 -45.71
N VAL A 8 -7.80 8.19 -45.96
CA VAL A 8 -7.70 9.30 -45.02
C VAL A 8 -8.46 9.00 -43.72
N ALA A 9 -9.67 8.43 -43.80
CA ALA A 9 -10.44 8.07 -42.61
C ALA A 9 -9.73 7.02 -41.75
N LYS A 10 -9.18 5.97 -42.38
CA LYS A 10 -8.40 4.94 -41.68
C LYS A 10 -7.14 5.52 -41.04
N PHE A 11 -6.41 6.36 -41.77
CA PHE A 11 -5.20 7.00 -41.27
C PHE A 11 -5.50 7.84 -40.02
N THR A 12 -6.52 8.69 -40.07
CA THR A 12 -6.97 9.47 -38.92
C THR A 12 -7.35 8.57 -37.75
N PHE A 13 -8.10 7.49 -37.98
CA PHE A 13 -8.43 6.55 -36.91
C PHE A 13 -7.18 5.91 -36.28
N TYR A 14 -6.24 5.42 -37.09
CA TYR A 14 -5.02 4.78 -36.59
C TYR A 14 -4.10 5.72 -35.83
N VAL A 15 -4.12 7.03 -36.13
CA VAL A 15 -3.32 8.01 -35.41
C VAL A 15 -4.04 8.48 -34.14
N PHE A 16 -5.29 8.94 -34.26
CA PHE A 16 -5.98 9.59 -33.14
C PHE A 16 -6.56 8.60 -32.13
N MET A 17 -6.94 7.38 -32.54
CA MET A 17 -7.46 6.38 -31.61
C MET A 17 -6.44 6.01 -30.52
N PRO A 18 -5.19 5.60 -30.83
CA PRO A 18 -4.22 5.26 -29.79
C PRO A 18 -3.79 6.48 -28.96
N ILE A 19 -3.70 7.67 -29.57
CA ILE A 19 -3.39 8.90 -28.84
C ILE A 19 -4.51 9.21 -27.84
N GLY A 20 -5.77 9.15 -28.27
CA GLY A 20 -6.93 9.36 -27.40
C GLY A 20 -6.98 8.32 -26.26
N PHE A 21 -6.66 7.06 -26.56
CA PHE A 21 -6.54 6.01 -25.55
C PHE A 21 -5.47 6.34 -24.53
N MET A 22 -4.26 6.74 -24.97
CA MET A 22 -3.18 7.12 -24.06
C MET A 22 -3.51 8.34 -23.21
N VAL A 23 -4.19 9.35 -23.76
CA VAL A 23 -4.59 10.55 -23.01
C VAL A 23 -5.67 10.21 -21.97
N TYR A 24 -6.65 9.37 -22.35
CA TYR A 24 -7.74 8.99 -21.45
C TYR A 24 -7.25 8.08 -20.31
N PHE A 25 -6.50 7.03 -20.61
CA PHE A 25 -6.03 6.06 -19.62
C PHE A 25 -4.74 6.47 -18.91
N GLY A 26 -3.87 7.24 -19.59
CA GLY A 26 -2.60 7.72 -19.04
C GLY A 26 -2.69 9.07 -18.32
N GLY A 27 -3.85 9.73 -18.37
CA GLY A 27 -4.07 10.97 -17.63
C GLY A 27 -4.11 10.74 -16.10
N PRO A 28 -3.66 11.72 -15.31
CA PRO A 28 -3.61 11.60 -13.84
C PRO A 28 -5.01 11.35 -13.23
N GLY A 29 -6.07 11.91 -13.83
CA GLY A 29 -7.44 11.72 -13.36
C GLY A 29 -7.96 10.29 -13.46
N PHE A 30 -7.51 9.51 -14.45
CA PHE A 30 -7.86 8.07 -14.54
C PHE A 30 -7.18 7.29 -13.40
N TYR A 31 -5.90 7.58 -13.17
CA TYR A 31 -5.12 6.95 -12.10
C TYR A 31 -5.73 7.23 -10.72
N GLU A 32 -6.05 8.49 -10.41
CA GLU A 32 -6.65 8.89 -9.13
C GLU A 32 -8.02 8.24 -8.89
N ARG A 33 -8.85 8.15 -9.93
CA ARG A 33 -10.22 7.63 -9.81
C ARG A 33 -10.28 6.10 -9.72
N TYR A 34 -9.46 5.38 -10.48
CA TYR A 34 -9.61 3.93 -10.63
C TYR A 34 -8.48 3.12 -9.98
N VAL A 35 -7.26 3.66 -9.92
CA VAL A 35 -6.07 2.90 -9.49
C VAL A 35 -5.64 3.26 -8.07
N ALA A 36 -5.61 4.55 -7.73
CA ALA A 36 -5.06 5.05 -6.47
C ALA A 36 -5.73 4.41 -5.25
N GLU A 37 -7.07 4.34 -5.21
CA GLU A 37 -7.78 3.77 -4.06
C GLU A 37 -7.38 2.32 -3.78
N HIS A 38 -7.24 1.51 -4.82
CA HIS A 38 -6.88 0.10 -4.69
C HIS A 38 -5.42 -0.06 -4.27
N VAL A 39 -4.50 0.65 -4.92
CA VAL A 39 -3.06 0.56 -4.61
C VAL A 39 -2.76 1.01 -3.19
N PHE A 40 -3.34 2.14 -2.75
CA PHE A 40 -3.08 2.69 -1.41
C PHE A 40 -3.72 1.90 -0.28
N ARG A 41 -4.79 1.13 -0.55
CA ARG A 41 -5.41 0.25 0.47
C ARG A 41 -4.52 -0.95 0.78
N PHE A 42 -3.89 -1.55 -0.23
CA PHE A 42 -3.07 -2.76 -0.06
C PHE A 42 -1.60 -2.46 0.21
N SER A 43 -1.07 -1.35 -0.31
CA SER A 43 0.31 -0.92 -0.09
C SER A 43 0.35 0.58 0.20
N PRO A 44 -0.05 0.99 1.43
CA PRO A 44 0.05 2.38 1.81
C PRO A 44 1.53 2.80 1.80
N PRO A 45 1.86 3.99 1.27
CA PRO A 45 3.22 4.53 1.39
C PRO A 45 3.58 4.61 2.87
N PRO A 46 4.86 4.38 3.22
CA PRO A 46 5.31 4.45 4.60
C PRO A 46 4.94 5.82 5.18
N LYS A 47 4.03 5.84 6.14
CA LYS A 47 3.62 7.06 6.85
C LYS A 47 4.62 7.32 7.95
N GLY A 48 5.55 8.24 7.73
CA GLY A 48 6.47 8.72 8.76
C GLY A 48 7.80 9.22 8.21
N ASN A 49 8.45 10.11 8.96
CA ASN A 49 9.84 10.47 8.71
C ASN A 49 10.69 9.28 9.15
N LEU A 50 11.18 8.49 8.19
CA LEU A 50 12.14 7.43 8.51
C LEU A 50 13.42 8.09 9.03
N PRO A 51 13.99 7.60 10.15
CA PRO A 51 15.28 8.07 10.60
C PRO A 51 16.31 7.80 9.49
N THR A 52 16.98 8.85 9.06
CA THR A 52 18.00 8.75 7.99
C THR A 52 19.39 8.55 8.59
N GLU A 53 19.59 8.98 9.84
CA GLU A 53 20.86 8.88 10.58
C GLU A 53 20.96 7.58 11.39
N ASP A 54 22.14 6.95 11.39
CA ASP A 54 22.39 5.67 12.09
C ASP A 54 22.13 5.75 13.60
N SER A 55 22.44 6.88 14.22
CA SER A 55 22.20 7.11 15.66
C SER A 55 20.71 7.05 16.01
N ASP A 56 19.87 7.65 15.17
CA ASP A 56 18.42 7.70 15.38
C ASP A 56 17.78 6.34 15.12
N ILE A 57 18.26 5.61 14.10
CA ILE A 57 17.83 4.24 13.82
C ILE A 57 18.08 3.34 15.04
N ARG A 58 19.28 3.39 15.63
CA ARG A 58 19.62 2.57 16.80
C ARG A 58 18.74 2.91 18.01
N LYS A 59 18.50 4.19 18.23
CA LYS A 59 17.65 4.69 19.32
C LYS A 59 16.20 4.19 19.16
N GLU A 60 15.66 4.26 17.95
CA GLU A 60 14.29 3.79 17.69
C GLU A 60 14.19 2.26 17.76
N LEU A 61 15.20 1.55 17.28
CA LEU A 61 15.29 0.09 17.39
C LEU A 61 15.33 -0.39 18.85
N ALA A 62 16.06 0.31 19.71
CA ALA A 62 16.10 0.02 21.15
C ALA A 62 14.70 0.14 21.78
N LYS A 63 13.97 1.22 21.48
CA LYS A 63 12.58 1.41 21.94
C LYS A 63 11.66 0.27 21.47
N PHE A 64 11.80 -0.16 20.21
CA PHE A 64 10.98 -1.27 19.70
C PHE A 64 11.28 -2.61 20.39
N ARG A 65 12.55 -2.87 20.74
CA ARG A 65 12.95 -4.07 21.48
C ARG A 65 12.37 -4.06 22.89
N GLU A 66 12.50 -2.96 23.62
CA GLU A 66 11.92 -2.81 24.95
C GLU A 66 10.40 -3.00 24.93
N ALA A 67 9.71 -2.34 23.99
CA ALA A 67 8.27 -2.50 23.85
C ALA A 67 7.85 -3.94 23.54
N ARG A 68 8.69 -4.72 22.84
CA ARG A 68 8.44 -6.14 22.54
C ARG A 68 8.56 -7.00 23.80
N GLU A 69 9.59 -6.78 24.60
CA GLU A 69 9.77 -7.49 25.88
C GLU A 69 8.62 -7.17 26.84
N GLN A 70 8.21 -5.91 26.95
CA GLN A 70 7.04 -5.54 27.77
C GLN A 70 5.77 -6.26 27.34
N ARG A 71 5.49 -6.33 26.03
CA ARG A 71 4.34 -7.08 25.50
C ARG A 71 4.44 -8.58 25.79
N ARG A 72 5.63 -9.15 25.74
CA ARG A 72 5.87 -10.56 26.06
C ARG A 72 5.56 -10.84 27.54
N LEU A 73 6.11 -10.05 28.45
CA LEU A 73 5.89 -10.18 29.88
C LEU A 73 4.39 -10.04 30.24
N LEU A 74 3.68 -9.12 29.61
CA LEU A 74 2.23 -8.96 29.79
C LEU A 74 1.46 -10.21 29.35
N ARG A 75 1.81 -10.82 28.21
CA ARG A 75 1.19 -12.07 27.74
C ARG A 75 1.45 -13.22 28.71
N GLU A 76 2.67 -13.35 29.21
CA GLU A 76 3.04 -14.38 30.18
C GLU A 76 2.24 -14.23 31.50
N ARG A 77 2.06 -13.00 31.99
CA ARG A 77 1.21 -12.73 33.17
C ARG A 77 -0.26 -13.07 32.94
N VAL A 78 -0.82 -12.74 31.77
CA VAL A 78 -2.21 -13.06 31.43
C VAL A 78 -2.43 -14.58 31.38
N LEU A 79 -1.48 -15.32 30.80
CA LEU A 79 -1.53 -16.79 30.76
C LEU A 79 -1.47 -17.38 32.18
N GLN A 80 -0.53 -16.95 33.02
CA GLN A 80 -0.41 -17.43 34.40
C GLN A 80 -1.66 -17.13 35.25
N GLY A 81 -2.27 -15.95 35.07
CA GLY A 81 -3.52 -15.60 35.76
C GLY A 81 -4.72 -16.44 35.33
N THR A 82 -4.75 -16.90 34.08
CA THR A 82 -5.80 -17.77 33.53
C THR A 82 -5.65 -19.23 34.01
N ASP A 83 -4.41 -19.67 34.21
CA ASP A 83 -4.11 -21.00 34.74
C ASP A 83 -4.45 -21.08 36.24
N ALA A 84 -4.14 -20.03 37.02
CA ALA A 84 -4.49 -19.96 38.45
C ALA A 84 -6.02 -19.97 38.72
N THR A 85 -6.83 -19.39 37.83
CA THR A 85 -8.31 -19.38 37.99
C THR A 85 -8.95 -20.73 37.65
N LYS A 86 -8.31 -21.56 36.81
CA LYS A 86 -8.80 -22.91 36.46
C LYS A 86 -8.46 -23.96 37.51
N THR A 87 -7.37 -23.78 38.26
CA THR A 87 -6.97 -24.70 39.33
C THR A 87 -7.84 -24.56 40.60
N ASP A 88 -8.43 -23.40 40.83
CA ASP A 88 -9.27 -23.12 42.02
C ASP A 88 -10.77 -23.50 41.84
N SER A 89 -11.12 -24.09 40.69
CA SER A 89 -12.50 -24.47 40.33
C SER A 89 -12.69 -25.96 40.02
N GLN A 90 -11.71 -26.80 40.35
CA GLN A 90 -11.84 -28.27 40.46
C GLN A 90 -11.70 -28.72 41.91
#